data_AF-A0A0Q9WQD0-F1
#
_entry.id   AF-A0A0Q9WQD0-F1
#
_cell.length_a   1.000
_cell.length_b   1.000
_cell.length_c   1.000
_cell.angle_alpha   90.00
_cell.angle_beta   90.00
_cell.angle_gamma   90.00
#
_symmetry.space_group_name_H-M   'P 1'
#
loop_
_entity.id
_entity.type
_entity.pdbx_description
1 polymer ?
#
loop_
_entity_poly.entity_id
_entity_poly.type
_entity_poly.pdbx_seq_one_letter_code
_entity_poly.pdbx_strand_id
1 'polypeptide(L)'
;MADTDNLVNDVKQLLQQEQEQETRRRPRQQKSIPPPKPIRKKKTSTPTALLCELARLKAQQKYLECNQTKLNPQHFQDDDLQTDKANDVRDTKSIDNLRPHSSSAVISLINEIERLKFELDEKLKTYRTAKRDELQDMWHYMGSLREDVFQPERLSLYTMNALRERIVGLNGQLERLKIQNSKELEMLQEQYEKMEKENSFVWKESF
;
A
#
# COMPACT_ATOMS: atom_id res chain seq x y z
N MET A 1 11.80 28.45 -17.30
CA MET A 1 13.04 27.85 -16.75
C MET A 1 13.32 28.41 -15.35
N ALA A 2 12.35 28.37 -14.43
CA ALA A 2 12.51 28.95 -13.08
C ALA A 2 12.07 28.01 -11.94
N ASP A 3 11.47 26.86 -12.25
CA ASP A 3 10.85 25.99 -11.24
C ASP A 3 11.78 24.88 -10.72
N THR A 4 12.86 24.57 -11.43
CA THR A 4 13.81 23.50 -11.06
C THR A 4 14.78 23.92 -9.95
N ASP A 5 15.06 25.22 -9.83
CA ASP A 5 16.04 25.73 -8.88
C ASP A 5 15.47 25.83 -7.45
N ASN A 6 14.15 26.01 -7.33
CA ASN A 6 13.47 25.99 -6.03
C ASN A 6 13.42 24.58 -5.44
N LEU A 7 13.14 23.55 -6.27
CA LEU A 7 13.06 22.18 -5.80
C LEU A 7 14.40 21.63 -5.30
N VAL A 8 15.51 22.02 -5.94
CA VAL A 8 16.87 21.64 -5.52
C VAL A 8 17.27 22.32 -4.21
N ASN A 9 16.81 23.55 -3.98
CA ASN A 9 17.06 24.27 -2.73
C ASN A 9 16.24 23.71 -1.56
N ASP A 10 15.00 23.29 -1.80
CA ASP A 10 14.15 22.67 -0.77
C ASP A 10 14.67 21.30 -0.33
N VAL A 11 15.18 20.49 -1.27
CA VAL A 11 15.81 19.19 -0.96
C VAL A 11 17.12 19.38 -0.18
N LYS A 12 17.91 20.41 -0.51
CA LYS A 12 19.12 20.75 0.27
C LYS A 12 18.79 21.23 1.67
N GLN A 13 17.73 22.03 1.85
CA GLN A 13 17.30 22.48 3.17
C GLN A 13 16.80 21.31 4.05
N LEU A 14 16.07 20.34 3.48
CA LEU A 14 15.61 19.16 4.21
C LEU A 14 16.76 18.25 4.65
N LEU A 15 17.76 18.02 3.80
CA LEU A 15 18.95 17.23 4.16
C LEU A 15 19.81 17.91 5.25
N GLN A 16 19.90 19.24 5.21
CA GLN A 16 20.62 20.01 6.24
C GLN A 16 19.88 19.94 7.59
N GLN A 17 18.54 19.93 7.58
CA GLN A 17 17.71 19.88 8.78
C GLN A 17 17.69 18.49 9.45
N GLU A 18 17.78 17.40 8.67
CA GLU A 18 17.93 16.04 9.21
C GLU A 18 19.33 15.83 9.85
N GLN A 19 20.40 16.32 9.23
CA GLN A 19 21.76 16.21 9.79
C GLN A 19 21.96 17.01 11.09
N GLU A 20 21.26 18.14 11.27
CA GLU A 20 21.29 18.92 12.51
C GLU A 20 20.45 18.30 13.64
N GLN A 21 19.41 17.51 13.32
CA GLN A 21 18.63 16.77 14.34
C GLN A 21 19.36 15.53 14.85
N GLU A 22 20.18 14.88 14.01
CA GLU A 22 20.91 13.67 14.39
C GLU A 22 22.12 13.97 15.30
N THR A 23 22.76 15.13 15.13
CA THR A 23 23.94 15.55 15.91
C THR A 23 23.62 16.20 17.27
N ARG A 24 22.34 16.48 17.58
CA ARG A 24 21.90 16.98 18.91
C ARG A 24 21.55 15.90 19.92
N ARG A 25 21.58 14.61 19.55
CA ARG A 25 21.34 13.50 20.47
C ARG A 25 22.63 13.12 21.21
N ARG A 26 23.02 13.97 22.16
CA ARG A 26 24.03 13.67 23.18
C ARG A 26 23.68 12.38 23.95
N PRO A 27 24.69 11.64 24.44
CA PRO A 27 24.53 10.31 24.99
C PRO A 27 23.65 10.37 26.23
N ARG A 28 22.59 9.56 26.21
CA ARG A 28 21.67 9.33 27.31
C ARG A 28 22.49 8.88 28.52
N GLN A 29 22.65 9.78 29.50
CA GLN A 29 23.22 9.45 30.81
C GLN A 29 22.46 8.23 31.35
N GLN A 30 23.15 7.11 31.42
CA GLN A 30 22.70 5.95 32.17
C GLN A 30 22.47 6.43 33.59
N LYS A 31 21.19 6.53 34.01
CA LYS A 31 20.83 6.67 35.41
C LYS A 31 21.41 5.45 36.12
N SER A 32 22.50 5.67 36.85
CA SER A 32 23.04 4.75 37.81
C SER A 32 21.90 4.23 38.68
N ILE A 33 21.61 2.95 38.55
CA ILE A 33 20.83 2.19 39.52
C ILE A 33 21.51 2.43 40.88
N PRO A 34 20.84 3.01 41.89
CA PRO A 34 21.45 3.10 43.21
C PRO A 34 21.70 1.66 43.70
N PRO A 35 22.88 1.34 44.25
CA PRO A 35 23.16 -0.02 44.72
C PRO A 35 22.14 -0.41 45.79
N PRO A 36 21.76 -1.72 45.86
CA PRO A 36 20.84 -2.19 46.88
C PRO A 36 21.44 -1.87 48.25
N LYS A 37 20.77 -1.02 49.02
CA LYS A 37 21.21 -0.73 50.39
C LYS A 37 21.21 -2.06 51.16
N PRO A 38 22.30 -2.37 51.88
CA PRO A 38 22.43 -3.65 52.56
C PRO A 38 21.31 -3.83 53.58
N ILE A 39 20.77 -5.06 53.62
CA ILE A 39 19.85 -5.56 54.63
C ILE A 39 20.44 -5.24 56.01
N ARG A 40 19.94 -4.16 56.63
CA ARG A 40 20.34 -3.79 57.99
C ARG A 40 19.58 -4.67 58.96
N LYS A 41 20.36 -5.58 59.56
CA LYS A 41 20.11 -6.39 60.76
C LYS A 41 18.99 -5.82 61.64
N LYS A 42 18.04 -6.71 62.00
CA LYS A 42 16.92 -6.47 62.92
C LYS A 42 17.42 -5.70 64.15
N LYS A 43 17.18 -4.39 64.19
CA LYS A 43 17.37 -3.58 65.39
C LYS A 43 16.23 -3.95 66.33
N THR A 44 16.58 -4.37 67.54
CA THR A 44 15.64 -4.54 68.64
C THR A 44 14.79 -3.26 68.74
N SER A 45 13.50 -3.39 68.42
CA SER A 45 12.60 -2.25 68.32
C SER A 45 12.41 -1.67 69.71
N THR A 46 12.84 -0.42 69.90
CA THR A 46 12.51 0.30 71.13
C THR A 46 10.99 0.42 71.24
N PRO A 47 10.40 0.47 72.45
CA PRO A 47 8.95 0.58 72.61
C PRO A 47 8.35 1.74 71.79
N THR A 48 9.07 2.86 71.69
CA THR A 48 8.72 4.00 70.86
C THR A 48 8.73 3.67 69.36
N ALA A 49 9.70 2.90 68.86
CA ALA A 49 9.74 2.48 67.46
C ALA A 49 8.56 1.55 67.12
N LEU A 50 8.17 0.66 68.04
CA LEU A 50 6.95 -0.13 67.89
C LEU A 50 5.71 0.75 67.80
N LEU A 51 5.57 1.75 68.67
CA LEU A 51 4.45 2.68 68.65
C LEU A 51 4.40 3.50 67.34
N CYS A 52 5.54 3.97 66.84
CA CYS A 52 5.61 4.69 65.57
C CYS A 52 5.24 3.79 64.38
N GLU A 53 5.71 2.54 64.34
CA GLU A 53 5.31 1.59 63.30
C GLU A 53 3.83 1.22 63.39
N LEU A 54 3.27 1.05 64.60
CA LEU A 54 1.86 0.75 64.81
C LEU A 54 0.97 1.91 64.36
N ALA A 55 1.37 3.16 64.63
CA ALA A 55 0.71 4.35 64.11
C ALA A 55 0.78 4.43 62.58
N ARG A 56 1.94 4.15 61.98
CA ARG A 56 2.12 4.11 60.52
C ARG A 56 1.23 3.06 59.86
N LEU A 57 1.14 1.86 60.44
CA LEU A 57 0.29 0.78 59.93
C LEU A 57 -1.20 1.11 60.08
N LYS A 58 -1.63 1.70 61.20
CA LYS A 58 -3.02 2.19 61.36
C LYS A 58 -3.40 3.25 60.33
N ALA A 59 -2.49 4.17 60.03
CA ALA A 59 -2.72 5.18 58.99
C ALA A 59 -2.85 4.53 57.60
N GLN A 60 -2.02 3.52 57.29
CA GLN A 60 -2.12 2.77 56.03
C GLN A 60 -3.42 1.99 55.93
N GLN A 61 -3.86 1.34 57.00
CA GLN A 61 -5.13 0.62 57.04
C GLN A 61 -6.31 1.57 56.77
N LYS A 62 -6.38 2.73 57.46
CA LYS A 62 -7.43 3.74 57.22
C LYS A 62 -7.42 4.27 55.79
N TYR A 63 -6.24 4.48 55.20
CA TYR A 63 -6.13 4.92 53.81
C TYR A 63 -6.68 3.88 52.83
N LEU A 64 -6.44 2.59 53.08
CA LEU A 64 -6.98 1.51 52.26
C LEU A 64 -8.49 1.34 52.46
N GLU A 65 -8.99 1.39 53.69
CA GLU A 65 -10.43 1.35 53.99
C GLU A 65 -11.18 2.51 53.29
N CYS A 66 -10.64 3.73 53.35
CA CYS A 66 -11.25 4.89 52.69
C CYS A 66 -11.18 4.86 51.16
N ASN A 67 -10.25 4.11 50.57
CA ASN A 67 -10.12 3.99 49.11
C ASN A 67 -10.74 2.70 48.55
N GLN A 68 -11.06 1.71 49.40
CA GLN A 68 -11.83 0.52 49.00
C GLN A 68 -13.27 0.86 48.61
N THR A 69 -13.85 1.94 49.15
CA THR A 69 -15.17 2.44 48.72
C THR A 69 -15.19 2.88 47.26
N LYS A 70 -14.04 3.29 46.68
CA LYS A 70 -13.88 3.62 45.26
C LYS A 70 -13.73 2.40 44.34
N LEU A 71 -13.64 1.19 44.89
CA LEU A 71 -13.42 -0.04 44.14
C LEU A 71 -14.50 -1.09 44.37
N ASN A 72 -15.53 -0.82 45.17
CA ASN A 72 -16.62 -1.77 45.39
C ASN A 72 -17.58 -1.78 44.18
N PRO A 73 -17.67 -2.88 43.40
CA PRO A 73 -18.53 -2.97 42.22
C PRO A 73 -20.03 -2.80 42.54
N GLN A 74 -20.41 -3.09 43.80
CA GLN A 74 -21.77 -2.93 44.33
C GLN A 74 -22.23 -1.47 44.47
N HIS A 75 -21.37 -0.47 44.28
CA HIS A 75 -21.81 0.94 44.20
C HIS A 75 -22.11 1.40 42.77
N PHE A 76 -21.97 0.50 41.78
CA PHE A 76 -22.25 0.78 40.36
C PHE A 76 -23.42 -0.05 39.79
N GLN A 77 -24.09 -0.83 40.65
CA GLN A 77 -25.26 -1.67 40.42
C GLN A 77 -26.12 -1.42 41.67
N ASP A 78 -27.33 -0.91 41.68
CA ASP A 78 -28.46 -0.98 40.77
C ASP A 78 -29.44 0.15 41.16
N ASP A 79 -30.09 0.81 40.20
CA ASP A 79 -31.34 1.54 40.48
C ASP A 79 -32.26 1.75 39.26
N ASP A 80 -32.10 0.99 38.17
CA ASP A 80 -32.99 1.12 37.01
C ASP A 80 -33.46 -0.25 36.48
N LEU A 81 -34.27 -0.92 37.30
CA LEU A 81 -35.15 -1.98 36.83
C LEU A 81 -36.56 -1.76 37.39
N GLN A 82 -37.34 -0.92 36.70
CA GLN A 82 -38.79 -1.05 36.60
C GLN A 82 -39.32 -0.30 35.36
N THR A 83 -39.66 -1.07 34.31
CA THR A 83 -40.94 -1.04 33.53
C THR A 83 -41.59 0.33 33.27
N ASP A 84 -42.05 0.74 32.07
CA ASP A 84 -42.55 -0.01 30.92
C ASP A 84 -42.95 0.99 29.79
N LYS A 85 -42.79 0.56 28.52
CA LYS A 85 -43.62 0.85 27.31
C LYS A 85 -43.60 2.21 26.58
N ALA A 86 -43.01 2.13 25.37
CA ALA A 86 -43.57 2.44 24.04
C ALA A 86 -44.23 3.81 23.74
N ASN A 87 -43.60 4.63 22.89
CA ASN A 87 -44.00 4.84 21.48
C ASN A 87 -43.33 6.08 20.84
N ASP A 88 -42.77 5.83 19.65
CA ASP A 88 -42.90 6.61 18.41
C ASP A 88 -42.22 7.99 18.18
N VAL A 89 -41.81 8.15 16.91
CA VAL A 89 -41.52 9.34 16.10
C VAL A 89 -40.17 10.06 16.21
N ARG A 90 -39.34 9.76 15.19
CA ARG A 90 -38.52 10.61 14.30
C ARG A 90 -37.77 11.85 14.83
N ASP A 91 -36.61 12.01 14.16
CA ASP A 91 -35.85 13.22 13.87
C ASP A 91 -34.70 13.62 14.78
N THR A 92 -33.52 13.43 14.17
CA THR A 92 -32.36 14.33 14.14
C THR A 92 -31.50 14.48 15.39
N LYS A 93 -30.20 14.28 15.13
CA LYS A 93 -29.03 14.78 15.89
C LYS A 93 -28.80 14.15 17.26
N SER A 94 -27.94 13.14 17.28
CA SER A 94 -26.80 13.10 18.19
C SER A 94 -25.84 12.00 17.76
N ILE A 95 -24.80 12.35 17.01
CA ILE A 95 -23.55 11.58 17.00
C ILE A 95 -22.80 12.03 18.24
N ASP A 96 -23.22 11.55 19.41
CA ASP A 96 -22.44 11.68 20.64
C ASP A 96 -22.96 10.63 21.63
N ASN A 97 -22.10 9.67 21.94
CA ASN A 97 -22.24 8.65 22.99
C ASN A 97 -23.15 7.44 22.70
N LEU A 98 -22.90 6.70 21.62
CA LEU A 98 -23.22 5.27 21.62
C LEU A 98 -22.17 4.52 22.43
N ARG A 99 -22.34 4.48 23.75
CA ARG A 99 -21.82 3.35 24.53
C ARG A 99 -22.62 2.13 24.05
N PRO A 100 -21.99 1.12 23.42
CA PRO A 100 -22.73 0.01 22.83
C PRO A 100 -23.24 -0.85 23.99
N HIS A 101 -24.43 -0.51 24.50
CA HIS A 101 -25.09 -1.24 25.58
C HIS A 101 -25.77 -2.53 25.09
N SER A 102 -25.55 -2.94 23.83
CA SER A 102 -26.00 -4.19 23.26
C SER A 102 -24.84 -4.95 22.63
N SER A 103 -24.69 -6.22 23.02
CA SER A 103 -23.70 -7.16 22.47
C SER A 103 -23.72 -7.19 20.92
N SER A 104 -24.91 -7.01 20.33
CA SER A 104 -25.10 -6.95 18.87
C SER A 104 -24.39 -5.74 18.21
N ALA A 105 -24.36 -4.58 18.86
CA ALA A 105 -23.66 -3.40 18.33
C ALA A 105 -22.13 -3.58 18.35
N VAL A 106 -21.61 -4.24 19.38
CA VAL A 106 -20.18 -4.58 19.46
C VAL A 106 -19.80 -5.58 18.36
N ILE A 107 -20.62 -6.61 18.13
CA ILE A 107 -20.40 -7.59 17.06
C ILE A 107 -20.42 -6.90 15.68
N SER A 108 -21.36 -5.97 15.45
CA SER A 108 -21.41 -5.20 14.20
C SER A 108 -20.15 -4.35 14.00
N LEU A 109 -19.62 -3.72 15.05
CA LEU A 109 -18.38 -2.94 14.98
C LEU A 109 -17.16 -3.84 14.72
N ILE A 110 -17.10 -5.02 15.34
CA ILE A 110 -16.04 -6.01 15.09
C ILE A 110 -16.05 -6.44 13.61
N ASN A 111 -17.23 -6.79 13.08
CA ASN A 111 -17.36 -7.19 11.68
C ASN A 111 -16.97 -6.07 10.72
N GLU A 112 -17.31 -4.81 11.04
CA GLU A 112 -16.92 -3.66 10.23
C GLU A 112 -15.40 -3.42 10.27
N ILE A 113 -14.77 -3.59 11.44
CA ILE A 113 -13.30 -3.54 11.56
C ILE A 113 -12.65 -4.65 10.72
N GLU A 114 -13.18 -5.87 10.76
CA GLU A 114 -12.67 -7.00 9.97
C GLU A 114 -12.83 -6.75 8.47
N ARG A 115 -13.96 -6.20 8.04
CA ARG A 115 -14.21 -5.80 6.65
C ARG A 115 -13.22 -4.75 6.19
N LEU A 116 -13.02 -3.69 6.99
CA LEU A 116 -12.10 -2.60 6.67
C LEU A 116 -10.64 -3.09 6.64
N LYS A 117 -10.26 -4.00 7.54
CA LYS A 117 -8.94 -4.62 7.54
C LYS A 117 -8.70 -5.42 6.26
N PHE A 118 -9.68 -6.24 5.86
CA PHE A 118 -9.60 -6.99 4.61
C PHE A 118 -9.50 -6.07 3.38
N GLU A 119 -10.32 -5.03 3.34
CA GLU A 119 -10.30 -4.04 2.25
C GLU A 119 -8.95 -3.31 2.16
N LEU A 120 -8.37 -2.96 3.31
CA LEU A 120 -7.05 -2.34 3.38
C LEU A 120 -5.95 -3.29 2.90
N ASP A 121 -5.98 -4.55 3.34
CA ASP A 121 -5.00 -5.56 2.93
C ASP A 121 -5.04 -5.82 1.41
N GLU A 122 -6.23 -5.86 0.81
CA GLU A 122 -6.38 -5.98 -0.66
C GLU A 122 -5.87 -4.74 -1.39
N LYS A 123 -6.20 -3.52 -0.92
CA LYS A 123 -5.64 -2.27 -1.48
C LYS A 123 -4.13 -2.21 -1.38
N LEU A 124 -3.56 -2.70 -0.28
CA LEU A 124 -2.13 -2.71 -0.06
C LEU A 124 -1.45 -3.74 -0.97
N LYS A 125 -2.04 -4.94 -1.11
CA LYS A 125 -1.57 -5.97 -2.03
C LYS A 125 -1.56 -5.49 -3.48
N THR A 126 -2.66 -4.90 -3.95
CA THR A 126 -2.78 -4.33 -5.30
C THR A 126 -1.80 -3.17 -5.53
N TYR A 127 -1.61 -2.30 -4.55
CA TYR A 127 -0.59 -1.24 -4.63
C TYR A 127 0.84 -1.82 -4.74
N ARG A 128 1.16 -2.83 -3.92
CA ARG A 128 2.48 -3.49 -3.97
C ARG A 128 2.72 -4.20 -5.30
N THR A 129 1.71 -4.86 -5.87
CA THR A 129 1.84 -5.51 -7.19
C THR A 129 2.07 -4.46 -8.26
N ALA A 130 1.24 -3.41 -8.30
CA ALA A 130 1.40 -2.34 -9.28
C ALA A 130 2.79 -1.67 -9.21
N LYS A 131 3.29 -1.42 -8.00
CA LYS A 131 4.64 -0.86 -7.82
C LYS A 131 5.77 -1.82 -8.18
N ARG A 132 5.57 -3.13 -8.00
CA ARG A 132 6.52 -4.14 -8.47
C ARG A 132 6.56 -4.16 -10.00
N ASP A 133 5.41 -4.11 -10.64
CA ASP A 133 5.29 -4.16 -12.10
C ASP A 133 5.94 -2.92 -12.73
N GLU A 134 5.67 -1.73 -12.19
CA GLU A 134 6.32 -0.48 -12.61
C GLU A 134 7.86 -0.55 -12.45
N LEU A 135 8.35 -1.11 -11.35
CA LEU A 135 9.78 -1.28 -11.12
C LEU A 135 10.39 -2.32 -12.08
N GLN A 136 9.64 -3.38 -12.40
CA GLN A 136 10.05 -4.38 -13.38
C GLN A 136 10.16 -3.78 -14.78
N ASP A 137 9.21 -2.94 -15.18
CA ASP A 137 9.26 -2.21 -16.46
C ASP A 137 10.47 -1.28 -16.52
N MET A 138 10.72 -0.51 -15.46
CA MET A 138 11.94 0.31 -15.34
C MET A 138 13.21 -0.53 -15.45
N TRP A 139 13.24 -1.69 -14.79
CA TRP A 139 14.40 -2.58 -14.82
C TRP A 139 14.66 -3.11 -16.24
N HIS A 140 13.61 -3.52 -16.95
CA HIS A 140 13.71 -3.93 -18.35
C HIS A 140 14.20 -2.78 -19.24
N TYR A 141 13.64 -1.58 -19.07
CA TYR A 141 14.07 -0.39 -19.83
C TYR A 141 15.54 -0.06 -19.59
N MET A 142 15.99 -0.08 -18.33
CA MET A 142 17.40 0.10 -17.99
C MET A 142 18.28 -1.01 -18.57
N GLY A 143 17.78 -2.24 -18.60
CA GLY A 143 18.44 -3.37 -19.25
C GLY A 143 18.66 -3.12 -20.74
N SER A 144 17.62 -2.68 -21.46
CA SER A 144 17.72 -2.33 -22.88
C SER A 144 18.67 -1.15 -23.11
N LEU A 145 18.58 -0.09 -22.29
CA LEU A 145 19.48 1.05 -22.39
C LEU A 145 20.95 0.64 -22.15
N ARG A 146 21.18 -0.26 -21.18
CA ARG A 146 22.50 -0.83 -20.93
C ARG A 146 22.98 -1.60 -22.16
N GLU A 147 22.16 -2.47 -22.73
CA GLU A 147 22.53 -3.18 -23.96
C GLU A 147 22.89 -2.22 -25.09
N ASP A 148 22.11 -1.15 -25.28
CA ASP A 148 22.39 -0.17 -26.33
C ASP A 148 23.69 0.61 -26.06
N VAL A 149 23.97 0.98 -24.81
CA VAL A 149 25.23 1.68 -24.43
C VAL A 149 26.46 0.77 -24.56
N PHE A 150 26.33 -0.51 -24.19
CA PHE A 150 27.46 -1.45 -24.17
C PHE A 150 27.60 -2.29 -25.44
N GLN A 151 26.61 -2.28 -26.34
CA GLN A 151 26.65 -2.88 -27.68
C GLN A 151 26.26 -1.84 -28.74
N PRO A 152 27.16 -0.88 -29.03
CA PRO A 152 26.88 0.19 -29.99
C PRO A 152 26.63 -0.32 -31.42
N GLU A 153 26.97 -1.57 -31.75
CA GLU A 153 26.58 -2.19 -33.02
C GLU A 153 25.05 -2.23 -33.20
N ARG A 154 24.26 -2.31 -32.12
CA ARG A 154 22.80 -2.22 -32.19
C ARG A 154 22.32 -0.83 -32.56
N LEU A 155 22.91 0.22 -31.98
CA LEU A 155 22.64 1.61 -32.36
C LEU A 155 23.03 1.88 -33.82
N SER A 156 24.07 1.19 -34.33
CA SER A 156 24.50 1.34 -35.71
C SER A 156 23.41 0.95 -36.73
N LEU A 157 22.54 -0.02 -36.38
CA LEU A 157 21.37 -0.43 -37.17
C LEU A 157 20.29 0.66 -37.26
N TYR A 158 20.26 1.59 -36.32
CA TYR A 158 19.32 2.71 -36.26
C TYR A 158 19.92 4.02 -36.77
N THR A 159 21.13 3.99 -37.32
CA THR A 159 21.68 5.15 -38.02
C THR A 159 20.82 5.48 -39.24
N MET A 160 20.77 6.75 -39.61
CA MET A 160 19.97 7.20 -40.75
C MET A 160 20.34 6.46 -42.04
N ASN A 161 21.61 6.08 -42.20
CA ASN A 161 22.07 5.31 -43.36
C ASN A 161 21.57 3.86 -43.34
N ALA A 162 21.66 3.16 -42.20
CA ALA A 162 21.12 1.81 -42.06
C ALA A 162 19.59 1.78 -42.27
N LEU A 163 18.89 2.80 -41.76
CA LEU A 163 17.45 2.95 -41.99
C LEU A 163 17.13 3.21 -43.47
N ARG A 164 17.90 4.06 -44.16
CA ARG A 164 17.73 4.28 -45.61
C ARG A 164 17.93 3.00 -46.41
N GLU A 165 18.99 2.24 -46.15
CA GLU A 165 19.25 0.97 -46.84
C GLU A 165 18.10 -0.03 -46.59
N ARG A 166 17.62 -0.11 -45.35
CA ARG A 166 16.49 -0.95 -45.01
C ARG A 166 15.20 -0.53 -45.74
N ILE A 167 14.91 0.77 -45.81
CA ILE A 167 13.77 1.30 -46.56
C ILE A 167 13.88 0.97 -48.05
N VAL A 168 15.06 1.18 -48.66
CA VAL A 168 15.30 0.84 -50.06
C VAL A 168 15.13 -0.66 -50.30
N GLY A 169 15.67 -1.50 -49.41
CA GLY A 169 15.52 -2.96 -49.49
C GLY A 169 14.06 -3.41 -49.39
N LEU A 170 13.31 -2.86 -48.45
CA LEU A 170 11.88 -3.15 -48.27
C LEU A 170 11.04 -2.67 -49.46
N ASN A 171 11.28 -1.45 -49.96
CA ASN A 171 10.61 -0.95 -51.15
C ASN A 171 10.93 -1.81 -52.38
N GLY A 172 12.17 -2.28 -52.51
CA GLY A 172 12.53 -3.21 -53.57
C GLY A 172 11.82 -4.56 -53.46
N GLN A 173 11.65 -5.09 -52.24
CA GLN A 173 10.85 -6.30 -52.01
C GLN A 173 9.37 -6.06 -52.34
N LEU A 174 8.83 -4.92 -51.94
CA LEU A 174 7.44 -4.54 -52.22
C LEU A 174 7.18 -4.46 -53.73
N GLU A 175 8.07 -3.83 -54.50
CA GLU A 175 7.87 -3.75 -55.95
C GLU A 175 8.04 -5.10 -56.66
N ARG A 176 8.93 -5.99 -56.16
CA ARG A 176 8.98 -7.37 -56.66
C ARG A 176 7.68 -8.11 -56.41
N LEU A 177 7.12 -8.01 -55.19
CA LEU A 177 5.85 -8.64 -54.84
C LEU A 177 4.68 -8.06 -55.64
N LYS A 178 4.66 -6.75 -55.89
CA LYS A 178 3.66 -6.09 -56.71
C LYS A 178 3.68 -6.61 -58.15
N ILE A 179 4.87 -6.75 -58.74
CA ILE A 179 5.03 -7.32 -60.09
C ILE A 179 4.57 -8.77 -60.11
N GLN A 180 4.95 -9.57 -59.10
CA GLN A 180 4.55 -10.96 -59.00
C GLN A 180 3.02 -11.10 -58.90
N ASN A 181 2.38 -10.37 -57.98
CA ASN A 181 0.93 -10.37 -57.82
C ASN A 181 0.20 -9.94 -59.09
N SER A 182 0.72 -8.92 -59.80
CA SER A 182 0.13 -8.48 -61.06
C SER A 182 0.16 -9.58 -62.12
N LYS A 183 1.26 -10.32 -62.24
CA LYS A 183 1.38 -11.44 -63.19
C LYS A 183 0.49 -12.61 -62.80
N GLU A 184 0.43 -12.94 -61.52
CA GLU A 184 -0.45 -14.01 -61.03
C GLU A 184 -1.92 -13.68 -61.30
N LEU A 185 -2.34 -12.41 -61.11
CA LEU A 185 -3.67 -11.95 -61.45
C LEU A 185 -3.96 -12.00 -62.96
N GLU A 186 -3.02 -11.57 -63.80
CA GLU A 186 -3.16 -11.63 -65.26
C GLU A 186 -3.29 -13.10 -65.74
N MET A 187 -2.43 -14.00 -65.23
CA MET A 187 -2.55 -15.43 -65.53
C MET A 187 -3.89 -16.03 -65.07
N LEU A 188 -4.40 -15.63 -63.90
CA LEU A 188 -5.71 -16.06 -63.41
C LEU A 188 -6.85 -15.57 -64.31
N GLN A 189 -6.77 -14.33 -64.80
CA GLN A 189 -7.74 -13.77 -65.74
C GLN A 189 -7.72 -14.54 -67.07
N GLU A 190 -6.54 -14.80 -67.63
CA GLU A 190 -6.40 -15.58 -68.87
C GLU A 190 -6.97 -17.00 -68.72
N GLN A 191 -6.68 -17.67 -67.59
CA GLN A 191 -7.24 -18.99 -67.30
C GLN A 191 -8.77 -18.95 -67.17
N TYR A 192 -9.31 -17.92 -66.53
CA TYR A 192 -10.75 -17.75 -66.39
C TYR A 192 -11.42 -17.52 -67.75
N GLU A 193 -10.90 -16.61 -68.57
CA GLU A 193 -11.41 -16.37 -69.93
C GLU A 193 -11.35 -17.62 -70.79
N LYS A 194 -10.26 -18.40 -70.68
CA LYS A 194 -10.12 -19.65 -71.40
C LYS A 194 -11.20 -20.66 -70.98
N MET A 195 -11.41 -20.84 -69.68
CA MET A 195 -12.48 -21.69 -69.16
C MET A 195 -13.88 -21.20 -69.57
N GLU A 196 -14.10 -19.89 -69.61
CA GLU A 196 -15.37 -19.31 -70.05
C GLU A 196 -15.62 -19.61 -71.54
N LYS A 197 -14.60 -19.46 -72.39
CA LYS A 197 -14.66 -19.83 -73.81
C LYS A 197 -14.93 -21.33 -73.98
N GLU A 198 -14.19 -22.19 -73.28
CA GLU A 198 -14.36 -23.64 -73.31
C GLU A 198 -15.74 -24.09 -72.81
N ASN A 199 -16.24 -23.53 -71.70
CA ASN A 199 -17.59 -23.81 -71.22
C ASN A 199 -18.64 -23.31 -72.21
N SER A 200 -18.52 -22.08 -72.72
CA SER A 200 -19.48 -21.52 -73.68
C SER A 200 -19.60 -22.36 -74.97
N PHE A 201 -18.52 -23.07 -75.34
CA PHE A 201 -18.49 -24.02 -76.45
C PHE A 201 -19.25 -25.31 -76.09
N VAL A 202 -18.98 -25.91 -74.92
CA VAL A 202 -19.67 -27.12 -74.43
C VAL A 202 -21.19 -26.92 -74.32
N TRP A 203 -21.63 -25.75 -73.85
CA TRP A 203 -23.06 -25.43 -73.75
C TRP A 203 -23.74 -25.16 -75.11
N LYS A 204 -22.98 -24.78 -76.15
CA LYS A 204 -23.51 -24.56 -77.51
C LYS A 204 -23.58 -25.82 -78.36
N GLU A 205 -22.77 -26.84 -78.08
CA GLU A 205 -22.84 -28.15 -78.77
C GLU A 205 -23.85 -29.13 -78.13
N SER A 206 -24.42 -28.80 -76.96
CA SER A 206 -25.36 -29.67 -76.25
C SER A 206 -26.85 -29.42 -76.59
N PHE A 207 -27.13 -28.63 -77.63
CA PHE A 207 -28.48 -28.34 -78.16
C PHE A 207 -28.56 -28.52 -79.67
#